data_AF-A0A516ISZ3-F1
#
_entry.id   AF-A0A516ISZ3-F1
#
_cell.length_a   1.000
_cell.length_b   1.000
_cell.length_c   1.000
_cell.angle_alpha   90.00
_cell.angle_beta   90.00
_cell.angle_gamma   90.00
#
_symmetry.space_group_name_H-M   'P 1'
#
loop_
_entity.id
_entity.type
_entity.pdbx_description
1 polymer ?
#
loop_
_entity_poly.entity_id
_entity_poly.type
_entity_poly.pdbx_seq_one_letter_code
_entity_poly.pdbx_strand_id
1 'polypeptide(L)'
;MRRIAAALSLLALAACGGPSEEDILTEDKIRASQSAPELPDIQLSENPEPEPAPPPPEPEVNALENVVEDNASLLGVPGSIPPAFHALWGVEPADCRRGAVVGSAMLVGPDSLTFSDATVSLQGVLADSPGRFAGRFADDAGYEQREELTVGSSGNVLTRSSGGQRIVYRRCGGA
;
A
#
# COMPACT_ATOMS: atom_id res chain seq x y z
N MET A 1 19.01 6.05 -49.07
CA MET A 1 19.00 7.53 -49.18
C MET A 1 17.60 8.05 -48.87
N ARG A 2 17.48 9.09 -48.01
CA ARG A 2 16.37 10.07 -47.93
C ARG A 2 15.01 9.54 -47.38
N ARG A 3 14.26 10.18 -46.48
CA ARG A 3 14.21 11.59 -46.03
C ARG A 3 13.83 11.70 -44.54
N ILE A 4 14.47 12.70 -43.91
CA ILE A 4 14.13 13.30 -42.62
C ILE A 4 12.88 14.17 -42.80
N ALA A 5 11.91 14.08 -41.90
CA ALA A 5 10.86 15.08 -41.74
C ALA A 5 10.67 15.37 -40.25
N ALA A 6 11.38 16.41 -39.78
CA ALA A 6 11.17 17.04 -38.50
C ALA A 6 9.94 17.94 -38.59
N ALA A 7 8.99 17.77 -37.69
CA ALA A 7 7.89 18.71 -37.47
C ALA A 7 7.98 19.21 -36.03
N LEU A 8 8.58 20.39 -35.88
CA LEU A 8 8.47 21.23 -34.69
C LEU A 8 6.99 21.59 -34.49
N SER A 9 6.41 21.22 -33.36
CA SER A 9 5.17 21.80 -32.84
C SER A 9 5.49 22.55 -31.55
N LEU A 10 5.80 23.84 -31.70
CA LEU A 10 5.73 24.85 -30.65
C LEU A 10 4.28 25.29 -30.53
N LEU A 11 3.62 25.15 -29.37
CA LEU A 11 2.50 26.02 -28.96
C LEU A 11 2.06 25.80 -27.49
N ALA A 12 2.25 26.88 -26.72
CA ALA A 12 1.44 27.36 -25.60
C ALA A 12 1.38 26.61 -24.24
N LEU A 13 2.27 27.00 -23.31
CA LEU A 13 1.97 27.01 -21.87
C LEU A 13 1.43 28.40 -21.47
N ALA A 14 0.12 28.51 -21.32
CA ALA A 14 -0.54 29.63 -20.64
C ALA A 14 -1.71 29.07 -19.83
N ALA A 15 -1.44 28.61 -18.61
CA ALA A 15 -2.36 28.28 -17.50
C ALA A 15 -1.50 27.51 -16.47
N CYS A 16 -1.54 27.68 -15.16
CA CYS A 16 -2.45 28.34 -14.24
C CYS A 16 -1.74 28.36 -12.86
N GLY A 17 -2.16 29.25 -11.95
CA GLY A 17 -1.85 29.08 -10.52
C GLY A 17 -1.40 30.34 -9.80
N GLY A 18 -2.21 31.40 -9.86
CA GLY A 18 -2.11 32.44 -8.83
C GLY A 18 -2.53 31.86 -7.47
N PRO A 19 -1.86 32.24 -6.37
CA PRO A 19 -2.27 31.80 -5.03
C PRO A 19 -3.69 32.28 -4.75
N SER A 20 -4.58 31.36 -4.40
CA SER A 20 -5.94 31.72 -4.00
C SER A 20 -5.91 32.41 -2.63
N GLU A 21 -6.53 33.59 -2.52
CA GLU A 21 -6.57 34.42 -1.31
C GLU A 21 -7.45 33.84 -0.19
N GLU A 22 -8.04 32.66 -0.41
CA GLU A 22 -8.93 31.99 0.55
C GLU A 22 -8.21 31.15 1.62
N ASP A 23 -6.87 31.08 1.58
CA ASP A 23 -6.06 30.33 2.57
C ASP A 23 -5.27 31.25 3.54
N ILE A 24 -5.79 32.46 3.79
CA ILE A 24 -5.27 33.32 4.86
C ILE A 24 -6.01 32.96 6.14
N LEU A 25 -5.33 32.22 7.02
CA LEU A 25 -5.74 31.97 8.41
C LEU A 25 -5.85 33.30 9.16
N THR A 26 -7.00 33.94 9.07
CA THR A 26 -7.34 35.13 9.85
C THR A 26 -7.29 34.80 11.34
N GLU A 27 -6.74 35.72 12.13
CA GLU A 27 -6.53 35.60 13.58
C GLU A 27 -7.81 35.23 14.36
N ASP A 28 -8.98 35.60 13.82
CA ASP A 28 -10.30 35.23 14.35
C ASP A 28 -10.59 33.71 14.29
N LYS A 29 -10.10 32.98 13.27
CA LYS A 29 -10.25 31.51 13.20
C LYS A 29 -9.37 30.80 14.24
N ILE A 30 -8.24 31.40 14.62
CA ILE A 30 -7.34 30.84 15.65
C ILE A 30 -7.96 31.03 17.05
N ARG A 31 -8.64 32.16 17.30
CA ARG A 31 -9.32 32.44 18.57
C ARG A 31 -10.53 31.53 18.81
N ALA A 32 -11.27 31.15 17.76
CA ALA A 32 -12.43 30.28 17.89
C ALA A 32 -12.09 28.84 18.37
N SER A 33 -10.85 28.38 18.14
CA SER A 33 -10.41 27.04 18.54
C SER A 33 -9.95 26.92 20.01
N GLN A 34 -9.81 28.02 20.76
CA GLN A 34 -9.33 27.99 22.15
C GLN A 34 -10.43 27.99 23.21
N SER A 35 -11.70 28.02 22.80
CA SER A 35 -12.84 27.96 23.73
C SER A 35 -13.39 26.53 23.81
N ALA A 36 -12.59 25.60 24.33
CA ALA A 36 -13.09 24.30 24.74
C ALA A 36 -13.77 24.45 26.13
N PRO A 37 -15.04 24.05 26.31
CA PRO A 37 -15.70 24.10 27.61
C PRO A 37 -14.95 23.22 28.62
N GLU A 38 -14.63 23.77 29.79
CA GLU A 38 -14.09 22.96 30.89
C GLU A 38 -15.15 21.93 31.30
N LEU A 39 -14.80 20.65 31.14
CA LEU A 39 -15.67 19.55 31.54
C LEU A 39 -15.75 19.53 33.07
N PRO A 40 -16.95 19.33 33.64
CA PRO A 40 -17.10 19.23 35.08
C PRO A 40 -16.28 18.05 35.62
N ASP A 41 -15.66 18.25 36.78
CA ASP A 41 -14.96 17.21 37.51
C ASP A 41 -15.92 16.05 37.80
N ILE A 42 -15.75 14.96 37.06
CA ILE A 42 -16.45 13.71 37.29
C ILE A 42 -15.87 13.15 38.59
N GLN A 43 -16.61 13.30 39.69
CA GLN A 43 -16.28 12.58 40.91
C GLN A 43 -16.47 11.08 40.64
N LEU A 44 -15.36 10.37 40.46
CA LEU A 44 -15.35 8.92 40.45
C LEU A 44 -15.83 8.44 41.82
N SER A 45 -17.10 8.04 41.88
CA SER A 45 -17.65 7.32 43.02
C SER A 45 -16.75 6.12 43.28
N GLU A 46 -16.06 6.11 44.42
CA GLU A 46 -15.23 4.99 44.88
C GLU A 46 -16.16 3.80 45.09
N ASN A 47 -16.25 2.96 44.07
CA ASN A 47 -16.94 1.69 44.14
C ASN A 47 -16.11 0.79 45.07
N PRO A 48 -16.65 0.34 46.21
CA PRO A 48 -15.90 -0.49 47.15
C PRO A 48 -15.33 -1.71 46.41
N GLU A 49 -14.03 -1.93 46.58
CA GLU A 49 -13.29 -2.97 45.89
C GLU A 49 -13.90 -4.34 46.23
N PRO A 50 -14.40 -5.10 45.23
CA PRO A 50 -15.01 -6.40 45.47
C PRO A 50 -13.97 -7.34 46.08
N GLU A 51 -14.42 -8.21 46.99
CA GLU A 51 -13.56 -9.20 47.63
C GLU A 51 -12.74 -9.98 46.58
N PRO A 52 -11.47 -10.31 46.86
CA PRO A 52 -10.59 -10.98 45.90
C PRO A 52 -11.24 -12.28 45.42
N ALA A 53 -11.49 -12.37 44.11
CA ALA A 53 -11.98 -13.61 43.52
C ALA A 53 -10.99 -14.75 43.84
N PRO A 54 -11.49 -15.97 44.10
CA PRO A 54 -10.61 -17.12 44.30
C PRO A 54 -9.67 -17.27 43.10
N PRO A 55 -8.40 -17.67 43.34
CA PRO A 55 -7.42 -17.78 42.27
C PRO A 55 -7.97 -18.71 41.18
N PRO A 56 -7.89 -18.30 39.89
CA PRO A 56 -8.33 -19.16 38.80
C PRO A 56 -7.52 -20.46 38.85
N PRO A 57 -8.13 -21.61 38.49
CA PRO A 57 -7.38 -22.84 38.35
C PRO A 57 -6.21 -22.59 37.41
N GLU A 58 -5.01 -23.03 37.81
CA GLU A 58 -3.82 -22.90 36.99
C GLU A 58 -4.11 -23.52 35.63
N PRO A 59 -3.95 -22.78 34.52
CA PRO A 59 -4.12 -23.36 33.20
C PRO A 59 -3.11 -24.50 33.07
N GLU A 60 -3.59 -25.72 32.85
CA GLU A 60 -2.75 -26.80 32.36
C GLU A 60 -2.13 -26.30 31.06
N VAL A 61 -0.88 -25.84 31.18
CA VAL A 61 -0.03 -25.49 30.05
C VAL A 61 0.15 -26.78 29.26
N ASN A 62 -0.67 -26.94 28.22
CA ASN A 62 -0.39 -27.85 27.12
C ASN A 62 0.97 -27.42 26.54
N ALA A 63 2.04 -28.01 27.08
CA ALA A 63 3.43 -27.76 26.72
C ALA A 63 3.83 -28.47 25.40
N LEU A 64 2.85 -28.79 24.56
CA LEU A 64 3.03 -29.31 23.22
C LEU A 64 2.32 -28.32 22.27
N GLU A 65 3.00 -27.93 21.18
CA GLU A 65 2.50 -27.10 20.07
C GLU A 65 2.72 -25.58 20.12
N ASN A 66 3.78 -25.10 20.77
CA ASN A 66 4.46 -23.87 20.33
C ASN A 66 5.84 -24.22 19.73
N VAL A 67 5.88 -25.25 18.87
CA VAL A 67 7.04 -25.43 18.00
C VAL A 67 7.05 -24.23 17.07
N VAL A 68 8.15 -23.50 17.15
CA VAL A 68 8.51 -22.36 16.32
C VAL A 68 8.57 -22.82 14.85
N GLU A 69 7.41 -22.98 14.21
CA GLU A 69 7.24 -23.24 12.77
C GLU A 69 7.31 -21.93 11.95
N ASP A 70 7.77 -20.83 12.56
CA ASP A 70 7.66 -19.49 12.00
C ASP A 70 8.83 -19.06 11.08
N ASN A 71 9.87 -19.89 10.94
CA ASN A 71 11.02 -19.56 10.08
C ASN A 71 10.99 -20.22 8.69
N ALA A 72 10.34 -21.39 8.54
CA ALA A 72 10.28 -22.06 7.24
C ALA A 72 9.32 -21.36 6.26
N SER A 73 8.25 -20.74 6.78
CA SER A 73 7.29 -19.97 5.99
C SER A 73 7.87 -18.70 5.35
N LEU A 74 9.07 -18.27 5.77
CA LEU A 74 9.70 -17.07 5.21
C LEU A 74 10.36 -17.30 3.85
N LEU A 75 10.68 -18.56 3.52
CA LEU A 75 11.33 -18.93 2.26
C LEU A 75 10.35 -19.04 1.09
N GLY A 76 9.05 -19.16 1.36
CA GLY A 76 8.03 -19.30 0.33
C GLY A 76 8.16 -20.60 -0.49
N VAL A 77 7.15 -20.88 -1.31
CA VAL A 77 7.16 -22.00 -2.25
C VAL A 77 7.41 -21.50 -3.68
N PRO A 78 8.03 -22.31 -4.56
CA PRO A 78 8.09 -21.99 -5.97
C PRO A 78 6.68 -21.76 -6.55
N GLY A 79 6.51 -20.74 -7.37
CA GLY A 79 5.20 -20.39 -7.92
C GLY A 79 5.28 -19.17 -8.85
N SER A 80 4.10 -18.65 -9.21
CA SER A 80 3.95 -17.47 -10.06
C SER A 80 2.87 -16.56 -9.49
N ILE A 81 2.94 -15.28 -9.82
CA ILE A 81 1.90 -14.31 -9.49
C ILE A 81 0.62 -14.70 -10.25
N PRO A 82 -0.57 -14.76 -9.60
CA PRO A 82 -1.80 -15.15 -10.28
C PRO A 82 -2.19 -14.19 -11.43
N PRO A 83 -2.77 -14.68 -12.54
CA PRO A 83 -3.15 -13.86 -13.69
C PRO A 83 -4.07 -12.68 -13.39
N ALA A 84 -4.87 -12.77 -12.32
CA ALA A 84 -5.74 -11.68 -11.88
C ALA A 84 -4.97 -10.38 -11.56
N PHE A 85 -3.70 -10.50 -11.15
CA PHE A 85 -2.84 -9.36 -10.84
C PHE A 85 -2.10 -8.81 -12.07
N HIS A 86 -2.02 -9.58 -13.17
CA HIS A 86 -1.25 -9.20 -14.34
C HIS A 86 -1.90 -8.01 -15.06
N ALA A 87 -1.20 -6.88 -15.03
CA ALA A 87 -1.56 -5.66 -15.75
C ALA A 87 -0.51 -4.58 -15.51
N LEU A 88 -0.63 -3.50 -16.30
CA LEU A 88 -0.08 -2.21 -15.93
C LEU A 88 -1.05 -1.53 -14.95
N TRP A 89 -0.52 -1.07 -13.82
CA TRP A 89 -1.24 -0.43 -12.74
C TRP A 89 -0.66 0.97 -12.53
N GLY A 90 -1.51 2.00 -12.46
CA GLY A 90 -1.09 3.40 -12.25
C GLY A 90 -1.73 3.99 -11.00
N VAL A 91 -1.03 4.91 -10.32
CA VAL A 91 -1.61 5.65 -9.19
C VAL A 91 -2.47 6.79 -9.74
N GLU A 92 -1.95 7.47 -10.75
CA GLU A 92 -2.60 8.58 -11.45
C GLU A 92 -2.96 8.19 -12.89
N PRO A 93 -3.93 8.88 -13.53
CA PRO A 93 -4.23 8.66 -14.94
C PRO A 93 -3.01 8.88 -15.87
N ALA A 94 -2.09 9.78 -15.51
CA ALA A 94 -0.88 10.07 -16.27
C ALA A 94 0.13 8.91 -16.29
N ASP A 95 0.08 8.02 -15.29
CA ASP A 95 0.92 6.82 -15.21
C ASP A 95 0.54 5.77 -16.26
N CYS A 96 -0.70 5.81 -16.76
CA CYS A 96 -1.26 4.79 -17.66
C CYS A 96 -0.89 4.99 -19.14
N ARG A 97 0.41 5.00 -19.44
CA ARG A 97 0.90 5.03 -20.82
C ARG A 97 0.99 3.63 -21.42
N ARG A 98 0.38 3.44 -22.59
CA ARG A 98 0.41 2.15 -23.30
C ARG A 98 1.85 1.70 -23.55
N GLY A 99 2.19 0.51 -23.03
CA GLY A 99 3.47 -0.16 -23.27
C GLY A 99 4.67 0.47 -22.57
N ALA A 100 4.47 1.36 -21.59
CA ALA A 100 5.56 1.96 -20.82
C ALA A 100 5.20 2.02 -19.33
N VAL A 101 6.17 1.67 -18.49
CA VAL A 101 6.10 1.93 -17.05
C VAL A 101 6.72 3.31 -16.81
N VAL A 102 5.91 4.27 -16.37
CA VAL A 102 6.31 5.67 -16.16
C VAL A 102 5.78 6.16 -14.83
N GLY A 103 6.43 7.17 -14.25
CA GLY A 103 5.95 7.80 -13.01
C GLY A 103 5.80 6.79 -11.89
N SER A 104 4.61 6.72 -11.31
CA SER A 104 4.29 5.78 -10.23
C SER A 104 3.68 4.47 -10.73
N ALA A 105 3.74 4.18 -12.03
CA ALA A 105 3.22 2.95 -12.60
C ALA A 105 3.99 1.70 -12.12
N MET A 106 3.29 0.59 -12.07
CA MET A 106 3.84 -0.74 -11.82
C MET A 106 3.26 -1.73 -12.84
N LEU A 107 4.12 -2.44 -13.56
CA LEU A 107 3.73 -3.59 -14.38
C LEU A 107 3.91 -4.87 -13.56
N VAL A 108 2.83 -5.62 -13.41
CA VAL A 108 2.85 -6.92 -12.74
C VAL A 108 2.90 -8.01 -13.80
N GLY A 109 4.01 -8.75 -13.85
CA GLY A 109 4.22 -9.91 -14.71
C GLY A 109 3.90 -11.24 -14.02
N PRO A 110 4.22 -12.39 -14.65
CA PRO A 110 4.04 -13.70 -14.04
C PRO A 110 5.00 -13.97 -12.87
N ASP A 111 6.18 -13.37 -12.88
CA ASP A 111 7.28 -13.65 -11.96
C ASP A 111 8.01 -12.38 -11.51
N SER A 112 7.48 -11.19 -11.82
CA SER A 112 8.19 -9.94 -11.62
C SER A 112 7.25 -8.75 -11.40
N LEU A 113 7.76 -7.76 -10.70
CA LEU A 113 7.17 -6.42 -10.58
C LEU A 113 8.15 -5.43 -11.21
N THR A 114 7.71 -4.72 -12.23
CA THR A 114 8.51 -3.69 -12.91
C THR A 114 7.96 -2.31 -12.56
N PHE A 115 8.83 -1.49 -11.99
CA PHE A 115 8.65 -0.07 -11.71
C PHE A 115 9.39 0.77 -12.76
N SER A 116 9.29 2.09 -12.69
CA SER A 116 9.97 2.98 -13.65
C SER A 116 11.50 2.92 -13.56
N ASP A 117 12.02 2.59 -12.38
CA ASP A 117 13.44 2.66 -12.01
C ASP A 117 14.01 1.32 -11.53
N ALA A 118 13.17 0.31 -11.33
CA ALA A 118 13.57 -0.98 -10.81
C ALA A 118 12.72 -2.12 -11.39
N THR A 119 13.29 -3.32 -11.47
CA THR A 119 12.54 -4.56 -11.65
C THR A 119 12.94 -5.52 -10.54
N VAL A 120 11.94 -6.14 -9.90
CA VAL A 120 12.16 -7.15 -8.87
C VAL A 120 11.53 -8.47 -9.29
N SER A 121 12.27 -9.55 -9.08
CA SER A 121 11.90 -10.91 -9.47
C SER A 121 11.40 -11.70 -8.27
N LEU A 122 10.33 -12.47 -8.46
CA LEU A 122 9.71 -13.33 -7.46
C LEU A 122 10.66 -14.47 -7.08
N GLN A 123 11.04 -14.52 -5.81
CA GLN A 123 11.89 -15.57 -5.23
C GLN A 123 11.06 -16.70 -4.59
N GLY A 124 9.84 -16.41 -4.16
CA GLY A 124 8.94 -17.40 -3.57
C GLY A 124 7.57 -16.83 -3.21
N VAL A 125 6.54 -17.67 -3.32
CA VAL A 125 5.17 -17.35 -2.92
C VAL A 125 5.01 -17.61 -1.43
N LEU A 126 4.58 -16.59 -0.68
CA LEU A 126 4.34 -16.67 0.76
C LEU A 126 2.87 -16.97 1.07
N ALA A 127 1.95 -16.40 0.28
CA ALA A 127 0.53 -16.68 0.38
C ALA A 127 -0.15 -16.45 -0.98
N ASP A 128 -1.12 -17.31 -1.32
CA ASP A 128 -1.94 -17.16 -2.52
C ASP A 128 -3.39 -17.52 -2.18
N SER A 129 -4.29 -16.57 -2.40
CA SER A 129 -5.73 -16.72 -2.17
C SER A 129 -6.51 -15.84 -3.16
N PRO A 130 -7.81 -16.12 -3.38
CA PRO A 130 -8.62 -15.30 -4.29
C PRO A 130 -8.57 -13.81 -3.93
N GLY A 131 -7.97 -13.00 -4.82
CA GLY A 131 -7.84 -11.55 -4.65
C GLY A 131 -6.71 -11.08 -3.73
N ARG A 132 -5.92 -11.98 -3.14
CA ARG A 132 -4.75 -11.62 -2.31
C ARG A 132 -3.56 -12.54 -2.57
N PHE A 133 -2.42 -11.93 -2.86
CA PHE A 133 -1.15 -12.59 -3.11
C PHE A 133 -0.06 -11.96 -2.25
N ALA A 134 0.83 -12.76 -1.67
CA ALA A 134 2.02 -12.28 -0.99
C ALA A 134 3.24 -13.06 -1.49
N GLY A 135 4.32 -12.34 -1.80
CA GLY A 135 5.55 -12.93 -2.34
C GLY A 135 6.80 -12.28 -1.76
N ARG A 136 7.90 -13.02 -1.80
CA ARG A 136 9.25 -12.48 -1.62
C ARG A 136 9.83 -12.14 -2.98
N PHE A 137 10.32 -10.92 -3.11
CA PHE A 137 10.90 -10.38 -4.33
C PHE A 137 12.34 -9.96 -4.07
N ALA A 138 13.19 -10.06 -5.08
CA ALA A 138 14.57 -9.57 -5.03
C ALA A 138 14.90 -8.77 -6.29
N ASP A 139 15.71 -7.72 -6.13
CA ASP A 139 16.30 -7.01 -7.27
C ASP A 139 17.57 -7.72 -7.78
N ASP A 140 18.20 -7.16 -8.81
CA ASP A 140 19.45 -7.67 -9.38
C ASP A 140 20.64 -7.61 -8.40
N ALA A 141 20.54 -6.79 -7.34
CA ALA A 141 21.54 -6.70 -6.27
C ALA A 141 21.30 -7.74 -5.15
N GLY A 142 20.20 -8.50 -5.22
CA GLY A 142 19.81 -9.47 -4.21
C GLY A 142 19.17 -8.86 -2.97
N TYR A 143 18.78 -7.59 -3.00
CA TYR A 143 18.00 -6.99 -1.91
C TYR A 143 16.59 -7.59 -1.91
N GLU A 144 16.28 -8.32 -0.84
CA GLU A 144 14.97 -8.98 -0.69
C GLU A 144 13.94 -8.08 0.00
N GLN A 145 12.72 -8.11 -0.52
CA GLN A 145 11.57 -7.45 0.07
C GLN A 145 10.32 -8.34 0.00
N ARG A 146 9.40 -8.12 0.93
CA ARG A 146 8.08 -8.76 0.93
C ARG A 146 7.06 -7.80 0.36
N GLU A 147 6.30 -8.29 -0.60
CA GLU A 147 5.22 -7.52 -1.22
C GLU A 147 3.91 -8.29 -1.02
N GLU A 148 2.89 -7.57 -0.56
CA GLU A 148 1.52 -8.07 -0.54
C GLU A 148 0.69 -7.30 -1.55
N LEU A 149 -0.01 -8.02 -2.42
CA LEU A 149 -0.89 -7.52 -3.46
C LEU A 149 -2.32 -7.93 -3.13
N THR A 150 -3.25 -6.99 -3.13
CA THR A 150 -4.69 -7.25 -2.97
C THR A 150 -5.46 -6.59 -4.12
N VAL A 151 -6.19 -7.39 -4.89
CA VAL A 151 -7.08 -6.90 -5.96
C VAL A 151 -8.51 -6.81 -5.43
N GLY A 152 -9.14 -5.65 -5.62
CA GLY A 152 -10.55 -5.46 -5.26
C GLY A 152 -11.47 -6.33 -6.10
N SER A 153 -12.71 -6.53 -5.64
CA SER A 153 -13.71 -7.39 -6.29
C SER A 153 -14.01 -7.05 -7.76
N SER A 154 -13.83 -5.78 -8.16
CA SER A 154 -13.99 -5.32 -9.54
C SER A 154 -12.83 -5.69 -10.47
N GLY A 155 -11.70 -6.15 -9.94
CA GLY A 155 -10.48 -6.39 -10.72
C GLY A 155 -9.74 -5.12 -11.18
N ASN A 156 -10.28 -3.94 -10.86
CA ASN A 156 -9.80 -2.65 -11.38
C ASN A 156 -8.98 -1.83 -10.37
N VAL A 157 -8.92 -2.27 -9.11
CA VAL A 157 -8.14 -1.62 -8.04
C VAL A 157 -7.18 -2.64 -7.45
N LEU A 158 -5.90 -2.26 -7.38
CA LEU A 158 -4.86 -3.04 -6.72
C LEU A 158 -4.33 -2.25 -5.53
N THR A 159 -4.27 -2.86 -4.36
CA THR A 159 -3.50 -2.37 -3.22
C THR A 159 -2.19 -3.14 -3.15
N ARG A 160 -1.07 -2.43 -3.05
CA ARG A 160 0.25 -2.99 -2.72
C ARG A 160 0.63 -2.58 -1.30
N SER A 161 1.10 -3.53 -0.49
CA SER A 161 1.68 -3.27 0.82
C SER A 161 3.13 -3.72 0.84
N SER A 162 4.05 -2.80 1.15
CA SER A 162 5.51 -3.03 1.19
C SER A 162 6.13 -2.22 2.31
N GLY A 163 6.92 -2.87 3.18
CA GLY A 163 7.59 -2.16 4.28
C GLY A 163 6.65 -1.37 5.20
N GLY A 164 5.39 -1.81 5.36
CA GLY A 164 4.36 -1.10 6.12
C GLY A 164 3.69 0.06 5.38
N GLN A 165 4.16 0.43 4.19
CA GLN A 165 3.51 1.40 3.32
C GLN A 165 2.44 0.72 2.47
N ARG A 166 1.33 1.43 2.24
CA ARG A 166 0.21 0.98 1.41
C ARG A 166 0.00 1.94 0.25
N ILE A 167 0.05 1.42 -0.98
CA ILE A 167 -0.17 2.20 -2.20
C ILE A 167 -1.36 1.60 -2.96
N VAL A 168 -2.24 2.46 -3.47
CA VAL A 168 -3.45 2.08 -4.20
C VAL A 168 -3.27 2.46 -5.67
N TYR A 169 -3.50 1.49 -6.55
CA TYR A 169 -3.39 1.62 -7.99
C TYR A 169 -4.72 1.34 -8.68
N ARG A 170 -4.86 1.88 -9.88
CA ARG A 170 -5.93 1.58 -10.84
C ARG A 170 -5.37 0.82 -12.03
N ARG A 171 -6.15 -0.12 -12.56
CA ARG A 171 -5.78 -0.89 -13.76
C ARG A 171 -5.74 0.04 -14.97
N CYS A 172 -4.61 0.09 -15.67
CA CYS A 172 -4.50 0.85 -16.91
C CYS A 172 -5.19 0.12 -18.06
N GLY A 173 -6.02 0.83 -18.84
CA GLY A 173 -6.78 0.26 -19.96
C GLY A 173 -8.16 -0.33 -19.61
N GLY A 174 -8.65 -0.11 -18.38
CA GLY A 174 -10.01 -0.47 -17.95
C GLY A 174 -10.95 0.72 -17.70
N ALA A 175 -10.60 1.91 -18.21
CA ALA A 175 -11.43 3.12 -18.15
C ALA A 175 -12.28 3.28 -19.41
#